data_AF-A0A965PH15-F1
#
_entry.id   AF-A0A965PH15-F1
#
_cell.length_a   1.000
_cell.length_b   1.000
_cell.length_c   1.000
_cell.angle_alpha   90.00
_cell.angle_beta   90.00
_cell.angle_gamma   90.00
#
_symmetry.space_group_name_H-M   'P 1'
#
loop_
_entity.id
_entity.type
_entity.pdbx_description
1 polymer ?
#
loop_
_entity_poly.entity_id
_entity_poly.type
_entity_poly.pdbx_seq_one_letter_code
_entity_poly.pdbx_strand_id
1 'polypeptide(L)'
;MPIDKSLSQAPMGLNPEEMMDEPALEIEIEDPERVGIKAGGVEIILEPGKETGEDFNANLAEEMDEDDLIELANDLIGDFDEDISSRKDWIQTYVDGLELLGMKVEDRTEPWPGACGVYHPLLSEALVKFQAETIMETFPAQGPVKTQIIGKETPEKKEAAIRVRDDMNYQLTEEMVEYRPEHERMLWGLGLAGNAFKKVYYDPSLERQVSIFVPAEDVVVPYGASSLE
;
A
#
# COMPACT_ATOMS: atom_id res chain seq x y z
N MET A 1 -21.84 -1.80 -57.84
CA MET A 1 -21.33 -1.82 -56.45
C MET A 1 -19.96 -1.19 -56.41
N PRO A 2 -19.88 0.05 -55.90
CA PRO A 2 -18.71 0.51 -55.17
C PRO A 2 -19.13 1.02 -53.77
N ILE A 3 -18.36 0.59 -52.77
CA ILE A 3 -18.56 0.81 -51.34
C ILE A 3 -17.93 2.15 -50.92
N ASP A 4 -18.60 2.79 -49.97
CA ASP A 4 -18.37 4.11 -49.36
C ASP A 4 -16.92 4.49 -49.03
N LYS A 5 -16.63 5.78 -49.25
CA LYS A 5 -15.40 6.47 -48.85
C LYS A 5 -15.71 7.34 -47.61
N SER A 6 -15.23 6.89 -46.46
CA SER A 6 -14.91 7.63 -45.21
C SER A 6 -15.72 8.88 -44.83
N LEU A 7 -16.45 8.77 -43.72
CA LEU A 7 -17.42 9.73 -43.18
C LEU A 7 -16.84 10.81 -42.24
N SER A 8 -15.55 11.13 -42.30
CA SER A 8 -14.98 12.15 -41.40
C SER A 8 -13.81 12.90 -42.03
N GLN A 9 -14.09 14.14 -42.45
CA GLN A 9 -13.08 15.14 -42.75
C GLN A 9 -12.63 15.79 -41.43
N ALA A 10 -11.33 16.00 -41.24
CA ALA A 10 -10.79 16.60 -40.01
C ALA A 10 -11.33 18.03 -39.81
N PRO A 11 -11.64 18.45 -38.57
CA PRO A 11 -12.15 19.79 -38.29
C PRO A 11 -11.08 20.83 -38.66
N MET A 12 -11.44 21.76 -39.55
CA MET A 12 -10.66 22.96 -39.79
C MET A 12 -10.84 23.91 -38.60
N GLY A 13 -9.73 24.49 -38.14
CA GLY A 13 -9.68 25.38 -36.99
C GLY A 13 -10.66 26.56 -37.11
N LEU A 14 -11.14 27.00 -35.95
CA LEU A 14 -12.16 28.05 -35.79
C LEU A 14 -11.74 29.34 -36.51
N ASN A 15 -12.66 29.89 -37.31
CA ASN A 15 -12.50 31.18 -37.95
C ASN A 15 -12.61 32.31 -36.90
N PRO A 16 -11.75 33.35 -36.96
CA PRO A 16 -11.75 34.43 -35.97
C PRO A 16 -13.02 35.29 -35.94
N GLU A 17 -13.90 35.15 -36.94
CA GLU A 17 -15.11 35.98 -37.09
C GLU A 17 -16.34 35.41 -36.35
N GLU A 18 -16.30 34.16 -35.86
CA GLU A 18 -17.39 33.57 -35.04
C GLU A 18 -17.25 33.85 -33.54
N MET A 19 -16.14 34.45 -33.09
CA MET A 19 -15.92 34.82 -31.68
C MET A 19 -16.57 36.16 -31.27
N MET A 20 -17.25 36.85 -32.18
CA MET A 20 -17.83 38.18 -31.90
C MET A 20 -19.29 38.16 -31.42
N ASP A 21 -19.93 37.00 -31.34
CA ASP A 21 -21.35 36.84 -30.97
C ASP A 21 -21.59 35.90 -29.77
N GLU A 22 -20.59 35.67 -28.91
CA GLU A 22 -20.83 35.08 -27.59
C GLU A 22 -21.27 36.18 -26.61
N PRO A 23 -22.34 35.97 -25.82
CA PRO A 23 -22.74 36.93 -24.80
C PRO A 23 -21.62 37.05 -23.76
N ALA A 24 -21.26 38.28 -23.41
CA ALA A 24 -20.21 38.58 -22.44
C ALA A 24 -20.44 37.80 -21.13
N LEU A 25 -19.49 36.95 -20.76
CA LEU A 25 -19.41 36.36 -19.43
C LEU A 25 -19.03 37.48 -18.44
N GLU A 26 -20.00 38.02 -17.72
CA GLU A 26 -19.75 38.88 -16.57
C GLU A 26 -19.55 38.00 -15.33
N ILE A 27 -18.32 37.91 -14.86
CA ILE A 27 -17.96 37.25 -13.60
C ILE A 27 -17.86 38.35 -12.55
N GLU A 28 -18.87 38.46 -11.70
CA GLU A 28 -18.88 39.36 -10.55
C GLU A 28 -18.42 38.58 -9.31
N ILE A 29 -17.23 38.91 -8.79
CA ILE A 29 -16.66 38.29 -7.59
C ILE A 29 -17.02 39.20 -6.40
N GLU A 30 -18.08 38.84 -5.66
CA GLU A 30 -18.47 39.57 -4.45
C GLU A 30 -17.63 39.17 -3.21
N ASP A 31 -17.15 37.92 -3.12
CA ASP A 31 -16.30 37.40 -2.02
C ASP A 31 -15.53 36.15 -2.50
N PRO A 32 -14.31 35.83 -2.00
CA PRO A 32 -13.50 34.71 -2.50
C PRO A 32 -14.10 33.32 -2.21
N GLU A 33 -15.20 33.23 -1.47
CA GLU A 33 -15.85 31.99 -1.05
C GLU A 33 -17.16 31.67 -1.80
N ARG A 34 -17.65 32.56 -2.67
CA ARG A 34 -18.89 32.31 -3.42
C ARG A 34 -18.79 32.81 -4.85
N VAL A 35 -18.80 31.87 -5.80
CA VAL A 35 -18.74 32.18 -7.24
C VAL A 35 -20.11 31.93 -7.85
N GLY A 36 -20.76 33.00 -8.33
CA GLY A 36 -21.99 32.93 -9.11
C GLY A 36 -21.68 33.00 -10.60
N ILE A 37 -22.01 31.96 -11.36
CA ILE A 37 -21.86 31.96 -12.83
C ILE A 37 -23.24 32.15 -13.45
N LYS A 38 -23.41 33.21 -14.24
CA LYS A 38 -24.63 33.48 -15.02
C LYS A 38 -24.39 33.22 -16.49
N ALA A 39 -25.08 32.21 -17.03
CA ALA A 39 -25.14 31.96 -18.47
C ALA A 39 -26.59 31.64 -18.87
N GLY A 40 -27.14 32.38 -19.85
CA GLY A 40 -28.34 32.00 -20.58
C GLY A 40 -29.60 31.70 -19.74
N GLY A 41 -29.84 32.46 -18.65
CA GLY A 41 -31.06 32.33 -17.84
C GLY A 41 -31.01 31.26 -16.74
N VAL A 42 -29.86 30.64 -16.49
CA VAL A 42 -29.62 29.74 -15.36
C VAL A 42 -28.59 30.39 -14.43
N GLU A 43 -28.94 30.52 -13.15
CA GLU A 43 -28.09 31.03 -12.09
C GLU A 43 -27.56 29.82 -11.31
N ILE A 44 -26.26 29.54 -11.41
CA ILE A 44 -25.60 28.47 -10.65
C ILE A 44 -24.80 29.14 -9.54
N ILE A 45 -25.21 28.89 -8.30
CA ILE A 45 -24.55 29.38 -7.09
C ILE A 45 -23.73 28.21 -6.54
N LEU A 46 -22.40 28.31 -6.59
CA LEU A 46 -21.51 27.37 -5.91
C LEU A 46 -21.28 27.88 -4.49
N GLU A 47 -21.86 27.18 -3.50
CA GLU A 47 -21.51 27.34 -2.08
C GLU A 47 -20.72 26.10 -1.64
N PRO A 48 -19.64 26.23 -0.84
CA PRO A 48 -19.00 25.08 -0.23
C PRO A 48 -20.01 24.43 0.72
N GLY A 49 -20.46 23.23 0.37
CA GLY A 49 -21.32 22.43 1.24
C GLY A 49 -20.61 22.20 2.57
N LYS A 50 -21.32 22.38 3.69
CA LYS A 50 -20.86 21.81 4.96
C LYS A 50 -20.88 20.30 4.79
N GLU A 51 -19.76 19.64 5.10
CA GLU A 51 -19.76 18.19 5.29
C GLU A 51 -20.76 17.90 6.42
N THR A 52 -21.94 17.43 6.04
CA THR A 52 -22.92 16.85 6.96
C THR A 52 -22.54 15.40 7.18
N GLY A 53 -22.75 14.81 8.36
CA GLY A 53 -22.42 13.40 8.65
C GLY A 53 -23.04 12.32 7.74
N GLU A 54 -23.89 12.73 6.80
CA GLU A 54 -24.39 11.88 5.71
C GLU A 54 -23.43 11.78 4.51
N ASP A 55 -22.33 12.56 4.47
CA ASP A 55 -21.29 12.42 3.45
C ASP A 55 -20.48 11.15 3.69
N PHE A 56 -20.18 10.42 2.60
CA PHE A 56 -19.49 9.12 2.66
C PHE A 56 -18.13 9.17 3.38
N ASN A 57 -17.49 10.35 3.44
CA ASN A 57 -16.19 10.56 4.10
C ASN A 57 -16.29 11.33 5.42
N ALA A 58 -17.50 11.56 5.95
CA ALA A 58 -17.66 12.34 7.17
C ALA A 58 -17.11 11.58 8.40
N ASN A 59 -16.42 12.31 9.28
CA ASN A 59 -15.88 11.75 10.51
C ASN A 59 -17.01 11.53 11.53
N LEU A 60 -17.57 10.33 11.56
CA LEU A 60 -18.66 9.93 12.46
C LEU A 60 -18.34 10.16 13.95
N ALA A 61 -17.06 10.18 14.34
CA ALA A 61 -16.68 10.43 15.72
C ALA A 61 -17.03 11.85 16.20
N GLU A 62 -17.20 12.81 15.30
CA GLU A 62 -17.58 14.19 15.65
C GLU A 62 -19.10 14.37 15.81
N GLU A 63 -19.88 13.40 15.35
CA GLU A 63 -21.35 13.42 15.44
C GLU A 63 -21.92 12.44 16.47
N MET A 64 -21.09 11.55 17.02
CA MET A 64 -21.48 10.61 18.07
C MET A 64 -21.49 11.26 19.46
N ASP A 65 -22.38 10.78 20.33
CA ASP A 65 -22.42 11.21 21.73
C ASP A 65 -21.15 10.74 22.47
N GLU A 66 -20.65 11.58 23.39
CA GLU A 66 -19.41 11.29 24.15
C GLU A 66 -19.50 9.98 24.95
N ASP A 67 -20.69 9.64 25.47
CA ASP A 67 -20.91 8.40 26.23
C ASP A 67 -20.72 7.16 25.34
N ASP A 68 -21.24 7.17 24.12
CA ASP A 68 -21.10 6.06 23.14
C ASP A 68 -19.64 5.92 22.67
N LEU A 69 -18.94 7.04 22.48
CA LEU A 69 -17.51 7.05 22.14
C LEU A 69 -16.66 6.45 23.26
N ILE A 70 -16.99 6.73 24.52
CA ILE A 70 -16.28 6.18 25.68
C ILE A 70 -16.52 4.68 25.80
N GLU A 71 -17.76 4.20 25.61
CA GLU A 71 -18.07 2.77 25.61
C GLU A 71 -17.26 2.04 24.52
N LEU A 72 -17.32 2.53 23.28
CA LEU A 72 -16.59 1.96 22.16
C LEU A 72 -15.07 2.00 22.39
N ALA A 73 -14.53 3.09 22.93
CA ALA A 73 -13.11 3.20 23.22
C ALA A 73 -12.66 2.17 24.27
N ASN A 74 -13.46 1.94 25.32
CA ASN A 74 -13.14 0.94 26.34
C ASN A 74 -13.19 -0.48 25.77
N ASP A 75 -14.17 -0.78 24.92
CA ASP A 75 -14.27 -2.08 24.25
C ASP A 75 -13.05 -2.32 23.35
N LEU A 76 -12.70 -1.35 22.49
CA LEU A 76 -11.54 -1.45 21.60
C LEU A 76 -10.21 -1.57 22.35
N ILE A 77 -10.04 -0.85 23.47
CA ILE A 77 -8.85 -0.99 24.31
C ILE A 77 -8.82 -2.37 24.98
N GLY A 78 -9.97 -2.87 25.44
CA GLY A 78 -10.10 -4.20 26.01
C GLY A 78 -9.70 -5.30 25.03
N ASP A 79 -10.23 -5.24 23.81
CA ASP A 79 -9.92 -6.16 22.71
C ASP A 79 -8.42 -6.10 22.35
N PHE A 80 -7.85 -4.89 22.29
CA PHE A 80 -6.43 -4.70 22.00
C PHE A 80 -5.53 -5.29 23.09
N ASP A 81 -5.87 -5.09 24.36
CA ASP A 81 -5.13 -5.66 25.49
C ASP A 81 -5.26 -7.20 25.52
N GLU A 82 -6.43 -7.74 25.16
CA GLU A 82 -6.65 -9.18 25.01
C GLU A 82 -5.76 -9.74 23.88
N ASP A 83 -5.74 -9.10 22.72
CA ASP A 83 -4.90 -9.50 21.58
C ASP A 83 -3.41 -9.43 21.93
N ILE A 84 -2.95 -8.38 22.62
CA ILE A 84 -1.57 -8.29 23.13
C ILE A 84 -1.29 -9.41 24.13
N SER A 85 -2.23 -9.72 25.01
CA SER A 85 -2.05 -10.79 26.00
C SER A 85 -1.91 -12.16 25.34
N SER A 86 -2.65 -12.40 24.26
CA SER A 86 -2.65 -13.66 23.51
C SER A 86 -1.29 -13.96 22.85
N ARG A 87 -0.56 -12.92 22.44
CA ARG A 87 0.75 -13.04 21.76
C ARG A 87 1.96 -13.03 22.69
N LYS A 88 1.78 -12.95 24.02
CA LYS A 88 2.89 -12.89 24.98
C LYS A 88 3.86 -14.08 24.84
N ASP A 89 3.32 -15.29 24.71
CA ASP A 89 4.12 -16.51 24.55
C ASP A 89 4.95 -16.50 23.25
N TRP A 90 4.35 -15.98 22.17
CA TRP A 90 5.04 -15.81 20.89
C TRP A 90 6.15 -14.76 20.98
N ILE A 91 5.90 -13.61 21.63
CA ILE A 91 6.92 -12.57 21.85
C ILE A 91 8.08 -13.13 22.66
N GLN A 92 7.80 -13.88 23.72
CA GLN A 92 8.85 -14.51 24.52
C GLN A 92 9.70 -15.47 23.68
N THR A 93 9.05 -16.33 22.89
CA THR A 93 9.75 -17.26 21.98
C THR A 93 10.61 -16.52 20.95
N TYR A 94 10.11 -15.39 20.44
CA TYR A 94 10.85 -14.56 19.48
C TYR A 94 12.09 -13.92 20.12
N VAL A 95 11.98 -13.40 21.35
CA VAL A 95 13.13 -12.85 22.11
C VAL A 95 14.15 -13.94 22.41
N ASP A 96 13.70 -15.10 22.88
CA ASP A 96 14.57 -16.26 23.15
C ASP A 96 15.28 -16.73 21.87
N GLY A 97 14.57 -16.72 20.72
CA GLY A 97 15.13 -17.05 19.41
C GLY A 97 16.23 -16.08 18.95
N LEU A 98 16.04 -14.77 19.18
CA LEU A 98 17.05 -13.74 18.92
C LEU A 98 18.31 -13.93 19.78
N GLU A 99 18.15 -14.35 21.03
CA GLU A 99 19.26 -14.63 21.94
C GLU A 99 20.04 -15.88 21.52
N LEU A 100 19.35 -16.94 21.08
CA LEU A 100 19.96 -18.15 20.55
C LEU A 100 20.75 -17.92 19.25
N LEU A 101 20.36 -16.93 18.43
CA LEU A 101 21.12 -16.53 17.24
C LEU A 101 22.47 -15.88 17.58
N GLY A 102 22.71 -15.54 18.86
CA GLY A 102 23.99 -14.99 19.33
C GLY A 102 24.27 -13.58 18.82
N MET A 103 23.24 -12.82 18.42
CA MET A 103 23.40 -11.43 17.97
C MET A 103 23.65 -10.47 19.12
N LYS A 104 23.27 -10.83 20.35
CA LYS A 104 23.63 -10.10 21.57
C LYS A 104 24.95 -10.63 22.11
N VAL A 105 25.91 -9.73 22.29
CA VAL A 105 27.11 -10.01 23.08
C VAL A 105 26.74 -9.85 24.55
N GLU A 106 26.57 -10.97 25.24
CA GLU A 106 26.37 -10.95 26.69
C GLU A 106 27.71 -10.89 27.40
N ASP A 107 27.86 -9.92 28.31
CA ASP A 107 28.98 -9.87 29.27
C ASP A 107 28.78 -10.97 30.32
N ARG A 108 29.25 -12.18 30.02
CA ARG A 108 29.19 -13.29 30.99
C ARG A 108 30.29 -13.13 32.03
N THR A 109 29.92 -13.33 33.29
CA THR A 109 30.84 -13.39 34.44
C THR A 109 31.24 -14.81 34.82
N GLU A 110 30.59 -15.81 34.24
CA GLU A 110 30.91 -17.24 34.42
C GLU A 110 31.33 -17.86 33.08
N PRO A 111 32.40 -18.68 33.04
CA PRO A 111 33.30 -19.07 34.14
C PRO A 111 34.28 -17.97 34.61
N TRP A 112 34.43 -16.88 33.86
CA TRP A 112 35.14 -15.65 34.27
C TRP A 112 34.55 -14.42 33.56
N PRO A 113 34.73 -13.19 34.08
CA PRO A 113 34.32 -11.95 33.42
C PRO A 113 34.89 -11.83 32.01
N GLY A 114 34.01 -11.68 31.02
CA GLY A 114 34.36 -11.60 29.60
C GLY A 114 34.47 -12.96 28.92
N ALA A 115 33.92 -14.03 29.49
CA ALA A 115 33.82 -15.32 28.81
C ALA A 115 32.75 -15.26 27.70
N CYS A 116 33.15 -15.49 26.45
CA CYS A 116 32.19 -15.55 25.34
C CYS A 116 31.33 -16.81 25.43
N GLY A 117 30.00 -16.65 25.36
CA GLY A 117 29.10 -17.76 25.06
C GLY A 117 29.37 -18.29 23.65
N VAL A 118 29.59 -19.61 23.52
CA VAL A 118 29.64 -20.26 22.21
C VAL A 118 28.21 -20.64 21.84
N TYR A 119 27.58 -19.81 21.01
CA TYR A 119 26.32 -20.15 20.36
C TYR A 119 26.63 -20.96 19.09
N HIS A 120 25.89 -22.04 18.85
CA HIS A 120 26.07 -22.83 17.64
C HIS A 120 25.51 -22.03 16.45
N PRO A 121 26.33 -21.66 15.44
CA PRO A 121 25.90 -20.77 14.36
C PRO A 121 24.92 -21.43 13.36
N LEU A 122 24.42 -22.63 13.64
CA LEU A 122 23.65 -23.42 12.69
C LEU A 122 22.26 -22.82 12.42
N LEU A 123 21.66 -22.20 13.44
CA LEU A 123 20.40 -21.46 13.26
C LEU A 123 20.62 -20.22 12.39
N SER A 124 21.65 -19.43 12.67
CA SER A 124 21.98 -18.24 11.87
C SER A 124 22.36 -18.62 10.43
N GLU A 125 23.15 -19.69 10.25
CA GLU A 125 23.50 -20.20 8.92
C GLU A 125 22.27 -20.72 8.16
N ALA A 126 21.38 -21.46 8.82
CA ALA A 126 20.13 -21.92 8.22
C ALA A 126 19.24 -20.74 7.81
N LEU A 127 19.18 -19.68 8.61
CA LEU A 127 18.42 -18.47 8.32
C LEU A 127 18.99 -17.72 7.11
N VAL A 128 20.32 -17.55 7.03
CA VAL A 128 20.99 -16.98 5.85
C VAL A 128 20.73 -17.81 4.59
N LYS A 129 20.80 -19.15 4.70
CA LYS A 129 20.50 -20.03 3.56
C LYS A 129 19.05 -19.90 3.12
N PHE A 130 18.10 -19.93 4.06
CA PHE A 130 16.68 -19.74 3.78
C PHE A 130 16.42 -18.41 3.07
N GLN A 131 16.98 -17.31 3.59
CA GLN A 131 16.84 -15.99 2.99
C GLN A 131 17.41 -15.96 1.57
N ALA A 132 18.63 -16.48 1.37
CA ALA A 132 19.32 -16.48 0.09
C ALA A 132 18.62 -17.35 -0.97
N GLU A 133 18.14 -18.54 -0.60
CA GLU A 133 17.39 -19.42 -1.51
C GLU A 133 16.03 -18.81 -1.84
N THR A 134 15.31 -18.31 -0.83
CA THR A 134 13.96 -17.77 -1.03
C THR A 134 13.98 -16.50 -1.88
N ILE A 135 14.96 -15.61 -1.71
CA ILE A 135 15.04 -14.40 -2.55
C ILE A 135 15.33 -14.75 -4.02
N MET A 136 16.16 -15.76 -4.29
CA MET A 136 16.46 -16.19 -5.66
C MET A 136 15.22 -16.78 -6.35
N GLU A 137 14.37 -17.50 -5.60
CA GLU A 137 13.14 -18.09 -6.13
C GLU A 137 12.00 -17.08 -6.28
N THR A 138 11.84 -16.17 -5.31
CA THR A 138 10.76 -15.18 -5.28
C THR A 138 11.05 -13.96 -6.14
N PHE A 139 12.33 -13.58 -6.25
CA PHE A 139 12.79 -12.42 -7.00
C PHE A 139 13.94 -12.80 -7.96
N PRO A 140 13.66 -13.64 -8.98
CA PRO A 140 14.67 -14.08 -9.93
C PRO A 140 15.12 -12.93 -10.84
N ALA A 141 16.28 -13.08 -11.46
CA ALA A 141 16.83 -12.07 -12.38
C ALA A 141 15.95 -11.80 -13.62
N GLN A 142 15.02 -12.70 -13.96
CA GLN A 142 14.04 -12.51 -15.04
C GLN A 142 12.82 -11.68 -14.61
N GLY A 143 12.74 -11.30 -13.33
CA GLY A 143 11.62 -10.58 -12.74
C GLY A 143 10.63 -11.51 -12.02
N PRO A 144 10.02 -11.05 -10.91
CA PRO A 144 9.12 -11.85 -10.08
C PRO A 144 7.76 -12.14 -10.73
N VAL A 145 7.32 -11.31 -11.69
CA VAL A 145 5.98 -11.39 -12.26
C VAL A 145 5.93 -12.38 -13.41
N LYS A 146 4.99 -13.32 -13.32
CA LYS A 146 4.66 -14.29 -14.38
C LYS A 146 3.21 -14.11 -14.79
N THR A 147 2.94 -14.07 -16.09
CA THR A 147 1.58 -13.92 -16.62
C THR A 147 1.02 -15.26 -17.08
N GLN A 148 -0.27 -15.47 -16.81
CA GLN A 148 -1.02 -16.64 -17.26
C GLN A 148 -2.27 -16.17 -18.00
N ILE A 149 -2.50 -16.70 -19.20
CA ILE A 149 -3.68 -16.34 -19.99
C ILE A 149 -4.84 -17.25 -19.57
N ILE A 150 -5.93 -16.64 -19.12
CA ILE A 150 -7.16 -17.35 -18.76
C ILE A 150 -8.06 -17.43 -20.00
N GLY A 151 -8.44 -18.66 -20.38
CA GLY A 151 -9.35 -18.93 -21.50
C GLY A 151 -8.66 -19.13 -22.84
N LYS A 152 -9.30 -18.71 -23.94
CA LYS A 152 -8.74 -18.88 -25.30
C LYS A 152 -7.51 -18.02 -25.50
N GLU A 153 -6.39 -18.66 -25.86
CA GLU A 153 -5.17 -18.00 -26.28
C GLU A 153 -5.36 -17.36 -27.67
N THR A 154 -5.48 -16.03 -27.71
CA THR A 154 -5.41 -15.23 -28.94
C THR A 154 -4.02 -14.58 -29.04
N PRO A 155 -3.52 -14.29 -30.25
CA PRO A 155 -2.26 -13.56 -30.41
C PRO A 155 -2.22 -12.23 -29.65
N GLU A 156 -3.32 -11.47 -29.68
CA GLU A 156 -3.47 -10.20 -28.97
C GLU A 156 -3.31 -10.34 -27.45
N LYS A 157 -3.90 -11.39 -26.85
CA LYS A 157 -3.76 -11.68 -25.42
C LYS A 157 -2.34 -12.11 -25.06
N LYS A 158 -1.62 -12.78 -25.95
CA LYS A 158 -0.20 -13.13 -25.73
C LYS A 158 0.67 -11.88 -25.70
N GLU A 159 0.47 -10.98 -26.66
CA GLU A 159 1.19 -9.70 -26.69
C GLU A 159 0.85 -8.83 -25.48
N ALA A 160 -0.42 -8.77 -25.07
CA ALA A 160 -0.81 -8.06 -23.85
C ALA A 160 -0.16 -8.66 -22.59
N ALA A 161 -0.15 -10.00 -22.46
CA ALA A 161 0.46 -10.68 -21.32
C ALA A 161 1.97 -10.45 -21.23
N ILE A 162 2.67 -10.34 -22.36
CA ILE A 162 4.10 -10.01 -22.38
C ILE A 162 4.29 -8.55 -21.93
N ARG A 163 3.53 -7.61 -22.48
CA ARG A 163 3.62 -6.19 -22.09
C ARG A 163 3.37 -5.96 -20.60
N VAL A 164 2.31 -6.54 -20.05
CA VAL A 164 2.00 -6.42 -18.62
C VAL A 164 3.09 -7.03 -17.76
N ARG A 165 3.63 -8.19 -18.15
CA ARG A 165 4.73 -8.83 -17.42
C ARG A 165 5.97 -7.94 -17.40
N ASP A 166 6.36 -7.41 -18.56
CA ASP A 166 7.57 -6.63 -18.71
C ASP A 166 7.45 -5.28 -17.98
N ASP A 167 6.28 -4.64 -18.02
CA ASP A 167 5.96 -3.41 -17.29
C ASP A 167 5.99 -3.60 -15.77
N MET A 168 5.30 -4.62 -15.25
CA MET A 168 5.28 -4.88 -13.80
C MET A 168 6.66 -5.31 -13.27
N ASN A 169 7.43 -6.05 -14.07
CA ASN A 169 8.80 -6.37 -13.70
C ASN A 169 9.68 -5.12 -13.68
N TYR A 170 9.56 -4.25 -14.69
CA TYR A 170 10.27 -2.97 -14.72
C TYR A 170 9.97 -2.10 -13.49
N GLN A 171 8.69 -2.00 -13.09
CA GLN A 171 8.30 -1.28 -11.88
C GLN A 171 9.01 -1.84 -10.63
N LEU A 172 8.96 -3.17 -10.43
CA LEU A 172 9.53 -3.79 -9.24
C LEU A 172 11.07 -3.83 -9.21
N THR A 173 11.73 -3.87 -10.37
CA THR A 173 13.20 -4.00 -10.44
C THR A 173 13.94 -2.69 -10.61
N GLU A 174 13.39 -1.74 -11.37
CA GLU A 174 14.07 -0.48 -11.73
C GLU A 174 13.48 0.74 -11.02
N GLU A 175 12.16 0.84 -10.93
CA GLU A 175 11.49 2.00 -10.32
C GLU A 175 11.46 1.92 -8.78
N MET A 176 11.14 0.73 -8.26
CA MET A 176 11.06 0.45 -6.82
C MET A 176 12.37 -0.11 -6.27
N VAL A 177 13.43 0.69 -6.27
CA VAL A 177 14.77 0.27 -5.82
C VAL A 177 14.81 -0.27 -4.38
N GLU A 178 13.93 0.21 -3.52
CA GLU A 178 13.80 -0.21 -2.13
C GLU A 178 13.10 -1.57 -1.96
N TYR A 179 12.36 -2.03 -2.97
CA TYR A 179 11.51 -3.23 -2.85
C TYR A 179 12.33 -4.47 -2.54
N ARG A 180 13.46 -4.66 -3.22
CA ARG A 180 14.31 -5.84 -3.02
C ARG A 180 14.96 -5.87 -1.62
N PRO A 181 15.68 -4.82 -1.17
CA PRO A 181 16.20 -4.77 0.20
C PRO A 181 15.12 -4.96 1.28
N GLU A 182 13.95 -4.35 1.10
CA GLU A 182 12.82 -4.52 2.02
C GLU A 182 12.29 -5.95 2.02
N HIS A 183 12.22 -6.59 0.85
CA HIS A 183 11.81 -7.99 0.74
C HIS A 183 12.83 -8.95 1.35
N GLU A 184 14.13 -8.70 1.16
CA GLU A 184 15.21 -9.46 1.78
C GLU A 184 15.18 -9.35 3.31
N ARG A 185 14.88 -8.15 3.84
CA ARG A 185 14.68 -7.91 5.28
C ARG A 185 13.44 -8.64 5.81
N MET A 186 12.34 -8.60 5.07
CA MET A 186 11.12 -9.34 5.41
C MET A 186 11.36 -10.86 5.45
N LEU A 187 12.10 -11.43 4.49
CA LEU A 187 12.42 -12.86 4.47
C LEU A 187 13.27 -13.29 5.66
N TRP A 188 14.19 -12.42 6.11
CA TRP A 188 14.93 -12.64 7.34
C TRP A 188 13.99 -12.68 8.57
N GLY A 189 13.10 -11.68 8.68
CA GLY A 189 12.08 -11.65 9.74
C GLY A 189 11.16 -12.87 9.71
N LEU A 190 10.73 -13.29 8.53
CA LEU A 190 9.89 -14.47 8.33
C LEU A 190 10.56 -15.76 8.79
N GLY A 191 11.84 -15.95 8.43
CA GLY A 191 12.58 -17.15 8.82
C GLY A 191 12.85 -17.24 10.33
N LEU A 192 12.90 -16.10 11.02
CA LEU A 192 13.10 -16.03 12.46
C LEU A 192 11.78 -16.13 13.25
N ALA A 193 10.81 -15.28 12.90
CA ALA A 193 9.59 -15.07 13.68
C ALA A 193 8.43 -15.98 13.22
N GLY A 194 8.56 -16.61 12.06
CA GLY A 194 7.54 -17.46 11.43
C GLY A 194 6.45 -16.68 10.69
N ASN A 195 6.36 -15.38 10.90
CA ASN A 195 5.44 -14.47 10.23
C ASN A 195 6.15 -13.18 9.82
N ALA A 196 5.61 -12.51 8.80
CA ALA A 196 6.09 -11.21 8.35
C ALA A 196 4.96 -10.50 7.61
N PHE A 197 4.86 -9.18 7.78
CA PHE A 197 3.80 -8.39 7.17
C PHE A 197 4.39 -7.40 6.17
N LYS A 198 3.67 -7.15 5.08
CA LYS A 198 3.98 -6.11 4.11
C LYS A 198 2.80 -5.20 3.96
N LYS A 199 3.02 -3.89 4.13
CA LYS A 199 2.01 -2.87 3.87
C LYS A 199 2.22 -2.34 2.47
N VAL A 200 1.22 -2.53 1.61
CA VAL A 200 1.20 -2.01 0.23
C VAL A 200 0.23 -0.85 0.18
N TYR A 201 0.71 0.32 -0.21
CA TYR A 201 -0.12 1.53 -0.32
C TYR A 201 0.40 2.45 -1.42
N TYR A 202 -0.46 3.36 -1.89
CA TYR A 202 -0.05 4.40 -2.83
C TYR A 202 0.52 5.58 -2.04
N ASP A 203 1.76 5.97 -2.31
CA ASP A 203 2.40 7.12 -1.68
C ASP A 203 2.16 8.37 -2.55
N PRO A 204 1.40 9.37 -2.07
CA PRO A 204 1.13 10.59 -2.83
C PRO A 204 2.38 11.44 -3.11
N SER A 205 3.45 11.28 -2.32
CA SER A 205 4.69 12.05 -2.48
C SER A 205 5.58 11.46 -3.56
N LEU A 206 5.57 10.13 -3.69
CA LEU A 206 6.34 9.40 -4.71
C LEU A 206 5.50 9.10 -5.96
N GLU A 207 4.20 9.41 -5.92
CA GLU A 207 3.19 9.17 -6.97
C GLU A 207 3.15 7.71 -7.47
N ARG A 208 3.56 6.75 -6.62
CA ARG A 208 3.65 5.32 -6.95
C ARG A 208 3.29 4.42 -5.77
N GLN A 209 3.09 3.13 -6.04
CA GLN A 209 2.89 2.13 -4.98
C GLN A 209 4.21 1.88 -4.24
N VAL A 210 4.12 1.72 -2.93
CA VAL A 210 5.22 1.37 -2.05
C VAL A 210 4.84 0.12 -1.25
N SER A 211 5.80 -0.77 -1.03
CA SER A 211 5.63 -1.99 -0.23
C SER A 211 6.67 -2.02 0.88
N ILE A 212 6.28 -1.65 2.09
CA ILE A 212 7.17 -1.60 3.26
C ILE A 212 7.01 -2.86 4.11
N PHE A 213 8.12 -3.41 4.59
CA PHE A 213 8.10 -4.47 5.60
C PHE A 213 7.70 -3.90 6.96
N VAL A 214 6.69 -4.51 7.58
CA VAL A 214 6.28 -4.20 8.95
C VAL A 214 6.66 -5.39 9.84
N PRO A 215 7.52 -5.18 10.86
CA PRO A 215 7.83 -6.19 11.86
C PRO A 215 6.57 -6.73 12.52
N ALA A 216 6.57 -8.02 12.85
CA ALA A 216 5.42 -8.64 13.48
C ALA A 216 5.13 -8.09 14.89
N GLU A 217 6.12 -7.55 15.59
CA GLU A 217 5.97 -6.79 16.85
C GLU A 217 5.09 -5.55 16.71
N ASP A 218 5.10 -4.90 15.53
CA ASP A 218 4.37 -3.64 15.28
C ASP A 218 2.95 -3.85 14.73
N VAL A 219 2.50 -5.11 14.59
CA VAL A 219 1.19 -5.46 14.05
C VAL A 219 0.40 -6.25 15.10
N VAL A 220 -0.80 -5.76 15.43
CA VAL A 220 -1.76 -6.47 16.29
C VAL A 220 -2.98 -6.79 15.44
N VAL A 221 -3.31 -8.07 15.35
CA VAL A 221 -4.41 -8.58 14.52
C VAL A 221 -5.12 -9.68 15.31
N PRO A 222 -6.46 -9.66 15.35
CA PRO A 222 -7.23 -10.74 15.95
C PRO A 222 -6.93 -12.07 15.26
N TYR A 223 -6.66 -13.11 16.03
CA TYR A 223 -6.27 -14.43 15.49
C TYR A 223 -7.34 -15.04 14.53
N GLY A 224 -8.61 -14.67 14.72
CA GLY A 224 -9.74 -15.12 13.90
C GLY A 224 -10.03 -14.26 12.66
N ALA A 225 -9.27 -13.18 12.41
CA ALA A 225 -9.55 -12.29 11.29
C ALA A 225 -9.30 -13.01 9.94
N SER A 226 -10.35 -13.18 9.15
CA SER A 226 -10.27 -13.77 7.81
C SER A 226 -9.77 -12.78 6.74
N SER A 227 -9.85 -11.48 7.02
CA SER A 227 -9.38 -10.39 6.16
C SER A 227 -8.91 -9.21 7.02
N LEU A 228 -7.98 -8.43 6.47
CA LEU A 228 -7.47 -7.17 7.01
C LEU A 228 -7.85 -5.96 6.13
N GLU A 229 -8.79 -6.17 5.21
CA GLU A 229 -9.41 -5.12 4.37
C GLU A 229 -10.47 -4.33 5.12
#